data_AF-A0A963ZEV1-F1
#
_entry.id   AF-A0A963ZEV1-F1
#
_cell.length_a   1.000
_cell.length_b   1.000
_cell.length_c   1.000
_cell.angle_alpha   90.00
_cell.angle_beta   90.00
_cell.angle_gamma   90.00
#
_symmetry.space_group_name_H-M   'P 1'
#
loop_
_entity.id
_entity.type
_entity.pdbx_description
1 polymer ?
#
loop_
_entity_poly.entity_id
_entity_poly.type
_entity_poly.pdbx_seq_one_letter_code
_entity_poly.pdbx_strand_id
1 'polypeptide(L)'
;MKKILLSALVLATTVFTTRAQWQNVGTAGFTAGGTDNLSFAFSSNGEPYVAYQDNANLNKSSVMKYDGTNWVYVGTAGFSPGQVTYTSLAFSPSGDPYLAYEDGVYGNGTTVKKFDGTNWVTVGSLGFSAGMATYQNLVFSPSGEPYVSYIDLGNNSKATVMKFDGTSWVNVGAAGFSTGEVGYPSLAFGPNGDPYLAYIDYSQNYKATVSKFDGTNWVTVGTAGFNTDYANETKLVFSPSGEPYVSLLNYNQTTEQVIVMKYNGTSWVNVGTSGVSAGNAMYITLTFDPTTEEPYVAYMDFTTYNASVKKFNGNSWVSVGSNISTNGAYYNNLAFDDNNILHLAFADGANSEKASLLKYEEPVCYVNIPDANFKNVLVSHPLINTNGNSEIECSEAAAYTGQIQCNFQNISDLTGIEAFTSLTDLRCYVNNITSLDLSQNTALTYLDCYGNQLTSLDLSNNTLLNVLRCYDNQLTTLNVQNNTIIEEIDCKNNFITELDVSNCTILYNLTCNFNEITSLDLSNTNNLHVLVCFNNQLESLDLSNGNNTLLPDNGFRVYNNINLTCIKVDDAAWSTSNWTTHVDSWNIFSETCGAVVQYTISSSSSPSNGGSVSGAGSYDDGSSVT
;
A
#
# COMPACT_ATOMS: atom_id res chain seq x y z
N MET A 1 23.26 -21.96 9.84
CA MET A 1 22.74 -20.70 10.41
C MET A 1 22.07 -19.92 9.29
N LYS A 2 20.73 -19.74 9.40
CA LYS A 2 19.80 -18.90 8.61
C LYS A 2 19.97 -18.94 7.06
N LYS A 3 19.19 -19.62 6.22
CA LYS A 3 17.73 -19.91 6.16
C LYS A 3 16.86 -18.75 6.67
N ILE A 4 16.54 -17.83 5.77
CA ILE A 4 15.30 -17.04 5.81
C ILE A 4 14.56 -17.40 4.53
N LEU A 5 13.28 -17.74 4.72
CA LEU A 5 12.40 -18.39 3.77
C LEU A 5 12.11 -17.49 2.56
N LEU A 6 12.33 -18.05 1.37
CA LEU A 6 11.58 -17.70 0.17
C LEU A 6 10.66 -18.90 -0.11
N SER A 7 9.47 -18.92 0.51
CA SER A 7 8.47 -19.94 0.25
C SER A 7 7.07 -19.38 0.49
N ALA A 8 6.47 -18.88 -0.58
CA ALA A 8 5.03 -18.83 -0.88
C ALA A 8 4.82 -17.75 -1.96
N LEU A 9 5.24 -18.04 -3.19
CA LEU A 9 4.83 -17.24 -4.35
C LEU A 9 4.54 -18.19 -5.51
N VAL A 10 3.48 -18.97 -5.35
CA VAL A 10 2.74 -19.57 -6.47
C VAL A 10 1.25 -19.52 -6.08
N LEU A 11 0.46 -18.80 -6.89
CA LEU A 11 -1.00 -18.56 -6.83
C LEU A 11 -1.53 -17.56 -5.79
N ALA A 12 -1.35 -16.25 -6.06
CA ALA A 12 -2.25 -15.19 -5.57
C ALA A 12 -2.14 -13.92 -6.44
N THR A 13 -2.22 -14.05 -7.77
CA THR A 13 -2.23 -12.88 -8.68
C THR A 13 -3.64 -12.32 -8.91
N THR A 14 -4.62 -12.64 -8.07
CA THR A 14 -6.04 -12.28 -8.27
C THR A 14 -6.71 -11.58 -7.09
N VAL A 15 -6.01 -11.23 -6.00
CA VAL A 15 -6.66 -10.68 -4.79
C VAL A 15 -6.48 -9.17 -4.62
N PHE A 16 -5.58 -8.52 -5.37
CA PHE A 16 -5.26 -7.11 -5.14
C PHE A 16 -5.13 -6.32 -6.43
N THR A 17 -5.52 -5.04 -6.37
CA THR A 17 -5.25 -4.06 -7.43
C THR A 17 -4.53 -2.85 -6.85
N THR A 18 -3.67 -2.21 -7.65
CA THR A 18 -2.93 -1.00 -7.25
C THR A 18 -3.14 0.11 -8.27
N ARG A 19 -3.26 1.36 -7.78
CA ARG A 19 -3.39 2.56 -8.61
C ARG A 19 -2.00 3.13 -8.97
N ALA A 20 -1.93 3.88 -10.07
CA ALA A 20 -0.74 4.68 -10.40
C ALA A 20 -0.46 5.72 -9.29
N GLN A 21 0.79 5.75 -8.81
CA GLN A 21 1.21 6.52 -7.64
C GLN A 21 1.42 8.01 -7.93
N TRP A 22 1.86 8.37 -9.13
CA TRP A 22 2.00 9.77 -9.55
C TRP A 22 0.92 10.12 -10.56
N GLN A 23 0.23 11.25 -10.34
CA GLN A 23 -0.91 11.67 -11.15
C GLN A 23 -0.77 13.13 -11.56
N ASN A 24 -1.18 13.44 -12.79
CA ASN A 24 -1.18 14.83 -13.26
C ASN A 24 -2.16 15.69 -12.45
N VAL A 25 -1.70 16.87 -12.07
CA VAL A 25 -2.53 17.97 -11.60
C VAL A 25 -2.98 18.76 -12.82
N GLY A 26 -4.22 18.54 -13.25
CA GLY A 26 -4.72 19.06 -14.52
C GLY A 26 -4.12 18.34 -15.73
N THR A 27 -3.99 19.05 -16.85
CA THR A 27 -3.41 18.50 -18.09
C THR A 27 -1.88 18.50 -18.03
N ALA A 28 -1.24 17.41 -18.44
CA ALA A 28 0.22 17.35 -18.63
C ALA A 28 0.67 18.30 -19.76
N GLY A 29 1.87 18.86 -19.68
CA GLY A 29 2.38 19.79 -20.69
C GLY A 29 1.47 21.02 -20.85
N PHE A 30 1.08 21.65 -19.74
CA PHE A 30 0.02 22.66 -19.72
C PHE A 30 0.42 24.02 -20.34
N THR A 31 1.71 24.24 -20.61
CA THR A 31 2.20 25.48 -21.21
C THR A 31 2.05 25.51 -22.73
N ALA A 32 1.96 26.72 -23.29
CA ALA A 32 1.79 26.90 -24.74
C ALA A 32 2.97 26.33 -25.55
N GLY A 33 4.19 26.49 -25.04
CA GLY A 33 5.43 25.92 -25.59
C GLY A 33 6.35 25.42 -24.48
N GLY A 34 7.56 24.99 -24.89
CA GLY A 34 8.59 24.53 -23.95
C GLY A 34 8.96 25.58 -22.93
N THR A 35 9.49 25.13 -21.79
CA THR A 35 9.81 25.96 -20.65
C THR A 35 11.21 25.70 -20.14
N ASP A 36 11.88 26.76 -19.73
CA ASP A 36 13.18 26.70 -19.07
C ASP A 36 13.13 27.43 -17.72
N ASN A 37 14.10 27.14 -16.84
CA ASN A 37 14.27 27.80 -15.54
C ASN A 37 12.96 27.82 -14.71
N LEU A 38 12.25 26.69 -14.69
CA LEU A 38 10.97 26.55 -14.01
C LEU A 38 11.12 26.71 -12.50
N SER A 39 10.18 27.44 -11.89
CA SER A 39 10.06 27.61 -10.45
C SER A 39 8.61 27.37 -10.02
N PHE A 40 8.44 26.61 -8.94
CA PHE A 40 7.13 26.15 -8.46
C PHE A 40 6.96 26.49 -6.98
N ALA A 41 5.77 26.95 -6.62
CA ALA A 41 5.39 27.22 -5.25
C ALA A 41 3.86 27.13 -5.09
N PHE A 42 3.42 26.85 -3.87
CA PHE A 42 2.01 26.98 -3.49
C PHE A 42 1.74 28.39 -2.95
N SER A 43 0.57 28.92 -3.27
CA SER A 43 0.00 30.08 -2.56
C SER A 43 -0.51 29.66 -1.17
N SER A 44 -0.84 30.64 -0.34
CA SER A 44 -1.33 30.42 1.03
C SER A 44 -2.70 29.72 1.14
N ASN A 45 -3.37 29.46 0.03
CA ASN A 45 -4.63 28.72 -0.08
C ASN A 45 -4.45 27.35 -0.79
N GLY A 46 -3.21 26.89 -0.97
CA GLY A 46 -2.89 25.60 -1.57
C GLY A 46 -3.01 25.53 -3.10
N GLU A 47 -3.21 26.65 -3.81
CA GLU A 47 -3.19 26.63 -5.28
C GLU A 47 -1.72 26.53 -5.77
N PRO A 48 -1.41 25.62 -6.71
CA PRO A 48 -0.06 25.51 -7.26
C PRO A 48 0.19 26.58 -8.33
N TYR A 49 1.34 27.24 -8.26
CA TYR A 49 1.81 28.22 -9.23
C TYR A 49 3.15 27.79 -9.83
N VAL A 50 3.28 27.97 -11.14
CA VAL A 50 4.49 27.65 -11.90
C VAL A 50 4.90 28.89 -12.69
N ALA A 51 6.08 29.42 -12.37
CA ALA A 51 6.76 30.47 -13.13
C ALA A 51 7.84 29.86 -14.02
N TYR A 52 8.04 30.42 -15.21
CA TYR A 52 8.97 29.86 -16.17
C TYR A 52 9.45 30.90 -17.20
N GLN A 53 10.59 30.60 -17.83
CA GLN A 53 11.00 31.21 -19.09
C GLN A 53 10.16 30.60 -20.21
N ASP A 54 9.37 31.44 -20.89
CA ASP A 54 8.36 31.02 -21.84
C ASP A 54 8.88 31.08 -23.29
N ASN A 55 9.24 29.92 -23.82
CA ASN A 55 9.83 29.83 -25.17
C ASN A 55 8.82 30.19 -26.27
N ALA A 56 7.51 30.10 -25.99
CA ALA A 56 6.47 30.56 -26.92
C ALA A 56 6.30 32.09 -26.92
N ASN A 57 6.79 32.78 -25.89
CA ASN A 57 6.68 34.23 -25.71
C ASN A 57 8.05 34.92 -25.74
N LEU A 58 8.94 34.50 -26.64
CA LEU A 58 10.28 35.09 -26.84
C LEU A 58 11.16 35.03 -25.58
N ASN A 59 11.09 33.92 -24.86
CA ASN A 59 11.85 33.66 -23.62
C ASN A 59 11.57 34.68 -22.51
N LYS A 60 10.40 35.32 -22.55
CA LYS A 60 9.90 36.20 -21.50
C LYS A 60 9.35 35.38 -20.33
N SER A 61 9.11 36.01 -19.19
CA SER A 61 8.51 35.32 -18.05
C SER A 61 7.00 35.18 -18.19
N SER A 62 6.50 33.98 -17.86
CA SER A 62 5.08 33.69 -17.66
C SER A 62 4.89 33.00 -16.31
N VAL A 63 3.70 33.18 -15.72
CA VAL A 63 3.26 32.41 -14.55
C VAL A 63 1.88 31.84 -14.83
N MET A 64 1.69 30.55 -14.53
CA MET A 64 0.39 29.89 -14.56
C MET A 64 0.06 29.31 -13.19
N LYS A 65 -1.24 29.23 -12.86
CA LYS A 65 -1.75 28.54 -11.68
C LYS A 65 -2.81 27.51 -12.06
N TYR A 66 -2.99 26.50 -11.22
CA TYR A 66 -4.12 25.58 -11.34
C TYR A 66 -5.29 26.08 -10.49
N ASP A 67 -6.43 26.36 -11.11
CA ASP A 67 -7.63 26.88 -10.43
C ASP A 67 -8.56 25.78 -9.87
N GLY A 68 -8.08 24.54 -9.82
CA GLY A 68 -8.85 23.34 -9.48
C GLY A 68 -9.43 22.61 -10.69
N THR A 69 -9.51 23.27 -11.86
CA THR A 69 -10.01 22.69 -13.11
C THR A 69 -9.01 22.82 -14.26
N ASN A 70 -8.42 24.00 -14.44
CA ASN A 70 -7.55 24.34 -15.56
C ASN A 70 -6.28 25.05 -15.08
N TRP A 71 -5.24 24.93 -15.90
CA TRP A 71 -4.09 25.81 -15.82
C TRP A 71 -4.41 27.15 -16.50
N VAL A 72 -4.32 28.24 -15.75
CA VAL A 72 -4.65 29.59 -16.21
C VAL A 72 -3.48 30.55 -15.96
N TYR A 73 -3.29 31.53 -16.85
CA TYR A 73 -2.25 32.55 -16.65
C TYR A 73 -2.56 33.45 -15.45
N VAL A 74 -1.51 33.78 -14.71
CA VAL A 74 -1.53 34.76 -13.63
C VAL A 74 -1.04 36.08 -14.22
N GLY A 75 -1.97 36.93 -14.61
CA GLY A 75 -1.68 38.12 -15.41
C GLY A 75 -1.52 37.78 -16.90
N THR A 76 -0.71 38.56 -17.62
CA THR A 76 -0.47 38.37 -19.06
C THR A 76 0.71 37.42 -19.29
N ALA A 77 0.61 36.51 -20.27
CA ALA A 77 1.75 35.68 -20.69
C ALA A 77 2.90 36.55 -21.23
N GLY A 78 4.15 36.19 -20.94
CA GLY A 78 5.32 36.96 -21.36
C GLY A 78 5.35 38.38 -20.81
N PHE A 79 4.99 38.59 -19.54
CA PHE A 79 4.83 39.93 -18.95
C PHE A 79 6.14 40.68 -18.72
N SER A 80 7.29 40.00 -18.75
CA SER A 80 8.59 40.66 -18.59
C SER A 80 8.88 41.59 -19.78
N PRO A 81 9.63 42.70 -19.57
CA PRO A 81 9.98 43.63 -20.65
C PRO A 81 10.71 42.94 -21.81
N GLY A 82 11.58 41.97 -21.52
CA GLY A 82 12.29 41.14 -22.49
C GLY A 82 12.65 39.77 -21.94
N GLN A 83 13.66 39.13 -22.53
CA GLN A 83 14.13 37.80 -22.15
C GLN A 83 14.53 37.76 -20.67
N VAL A 84 14.18 36.66 -20.01
CA VAL A 84 14.54 36.39 -18.61
C VAL A 84 15.31 35.09 -18.50
N THR A 85 16.13 34.91 -17.46
CA THR A 85 16.73 33.61 -17.09
C THR A 85 16.63 33.44 -15.56
N TYR A 86 16.80 32.21 -15.05
CA TYR A 86 16.86 31.90 -13.62
C TYR A 86 15.68 32.45 -12.81
N THR A 87 14.46 32.04 -13.19
CA THR A 87 13.26 32.50 -12.48
C THR A 87 13.17 31.89 -11.09
N SER A 88 12.76 32.68 -10.10
CA SER A 88 12.54 32.23 -8.73
C SER A 88 11.26 32.83 -8.17
N LEU A 89 10.24 31.98 -8.07
CA LEU A 89 8.92 32.29 -7.55
C LEU A 89 8.88 32.07 -6.04
N ALA A 90 8.33 33.04 -5.31
CA ALA A 90 8.06 32.89 -3.89
C ALA A 90 6.80 33.67 -3.51
N PHE A 91 6.14 33.22 -2.45
CA PHE A 91 5.00 33.92 -1.86
C PHE A 91 5.43 34.67 -0.61
N SER A 92 4.95 35.91 -0.50
CA SER A 92 5.01 36.64 0.76
C SER A 92 4.17 35.94 1.84
N PRO A 93 4.42 36.17 3.13
CA PRO A 93 3.58 35.64 4.20
C PRO A 93 2.09 36.05 4.10
N SER A 94 1.78 37.14 3.39
CA SER A 94 0.41 37.57 3.09
C SER A 94 -0.24 36.85 1.91
N GLY A 95 0.48 35.96 1.23
CA GLY A 95 -0.03 35.18 0.10
C GLY A 95 0.11 35.84 -1.28
N ASP A 96 0.81 36.97 -1.39
CA ASP A 96 1.07 37.60 -2.69
C ASP A 96 2.26 36.93 -3.40
N PRO A 97 2.17 36.58 -4.70
CA PRO A 97 3.29 36.00 -5.44
C PRO A 97 4.26 37.06 -5.94
N TYR A 98 5.55 36.75 -5.80
CA TYR A 98 6.67 37.54 -6.26
C TYR A 98 7.58 36.68 -7.13
N LEU A 99 8.15 37.29 -8.16
CA LEU A 99 9.08 36.63 -9.07
C LEU A 99 10.36 37.44 -9.18
N ALA A 100 11.49 36.80 -8.86
CA ALA A 100 12.81 37.30 -9.22
C ALA A 100 13.31 36.63 -10.49
N TYR A 101 14.06 37.37 -11.30
CA TYR A 101 14.68 36.84 -12.51
C TYR A 101 15.89 37.70 -12.94
N GLU A 102 16.79 37.09 -13.71
CA GLU A 102 17.80 37.80 -14.49
C GLU A 102 17.13 38.53 -15.65
N ASP A 103 17.31 39.84 -15.73
CA ASP A 103 16.63 40.69 -16.69
C ASP A 103 17.54 41.07 -17.87
N GLY A 104 17.33 40.41 -19.01
CA GLY A 104 18.12 40.61 -20.22
C GLY A 104 18.05 42.02 -20.81
N VAL A 105 17.02 42.80 -20.45
CA VAL A 105 16.88 44.18 -20.90
C VAL A 105 17.72 45.14 -20.06
N TYR A 106 17.86 44.86 -18.77
CA TYR A 106 18.54 45.74 -17.82
C TYR A 106 19.93 45.20 -17.46
N GLY A 107 20.71 44.90 -18.50
CA GLY A 107 22.12 44.52 -18.37
C GLY A 107 22.34 43.18 -17.66
N ASN A 108 21.39 42.24 -17.76
CA ASN A 108 21.37 40.97 -17.01
C ASN A 108 21.43 41.20 -15.49
N GLY A 109 20.85 42.31 -15.02
CA GLY A 109 20.69 42.58 -13.60
C GLY A 109 19.46 41.88 -13.02
N THR A 110 19.38 41.83 -11.69
CA THR A 110 18.23 41.22 -11.00
C THR A 110 17.01 42.16 -11.03
N THR A 111 15.86 41.65 -11.45
CA THR A 111 14.56 42.34 -11.33
C THR A 111 13.61 41.50 -10.46
N VAL A 112 12.82 42.16 -9.62
CA VAL A 112 11.72 41.52 -8.86
C VAL A 112 10.40 42.16 -9.22
N LYS A 113 9.39 41.33 -9.48
CA LYS A 113 8.00 41.75 -9.72
C LYS A 113 7.04 41.09 -8.73
N LYS A 114 5.99 41.80 -8.35
CA LYS A 114 4.86 41.34 -7.52
C LYS A 114 3.60 41.32 -8.37
N PHE A 115 2.75 40.31 -8.23
CA PHE A 115 1.40 40.36 -8.79
C PHE A 115 0.46 41.15 -7.86
N ASP A 116 -0.21 42.18 -8.37
CA ASP A 116 -1.15 43.02 -7.61
C ASP A 116 -2.61 42.54 -7.70
N GLY A 117 -2.83 41.34 -8.23
CA GLY A 117 -4.15 40.79 -8.55
C GLY A 117 -4.56 41.01 -10.01
N THR A 118 -3.93 41.92 -10.73
CA THR A 118 -4.17 42.18 -12.17
C THR A 118 -2.88 42.18 -12.99
N ASN A 119 -1.83 42.82 -12.49
CA ASN A 119 -0.58 43.07 -13.20
C ASN A 119 0.65 42.68 -12.38
N TRP A 120 1.74 42.39 -13.09
CA TRP A 120 3.06 42.19 -12.49
C TRP A 120 3.81 43.52 -12.38
N VAL A 121 3.73 44.14 -11.21
CA VAL A 121 4.34 45.43 -10.88
C VAL A 121 5.77 45.25 -10.35
N THR A 122 6.66 46.17 -10.68
CA THR A 122 8.06 46.12 -10.21
C THR A 122 8.17 46.45 -8.73
N VAL A 123 9.02 45.71 -8.02
CA VAL A 123 9.36 45.94 -6.61
C VAL A 123 10.74 46.60 -6.55
N GLY A 124 10.79 47.88 -6.17
CA GLY A 124 12.02 48.67 -6.25
C GLY A 124 12.38 49.06 -7.69
N SER A 125 13.68 49.01 -8.03
CA SER A 125 14.19 49.33 -9.37
C SER A 125 14.36 48.07 -10.24
N LEU A 126 14.19 48.23 -11.55
CA LEU A 126 14.54 47.20 -12.55
C LEU A 126 16.06 47.03 -12.60
N GLY A 127 16.55 45.79 -12.72
CA GLY A 127 17.99 45.48 -12.77
C GLY A 127 18.78 46.07 -11.60
N PHE A 128 18.30 45.89 -10.36
CA PHE A 128 18.83 46.62 -9.19
C PHE A 128 20.22 46.18 -8.73
N SER A 129 20.74 45.05 -9.22
CA SER A 129 22.11 44.63 -8.93
C SER A 129 23.11 45.62 -9.54
N ALA A 130 24.25 45.82 -8.87
CA ALA A 130 25.27 46.78 -9.32
C ALA A 130 25.92 46.40 -10.68
N GLY A 131 25.77 45.14 -11.11
CA GLY A 131 26.20 44.62 -12.40
C GLY A 131 25.40 43.36 -12.77
N MET A 132 25.95 42.56 -13.69
CA MET A 132 25.35 41.29 -14.09
C MET A 132 25.18 40.35 -12.89
N ALA A 133 24.02 39.71 -12.80
CA ALA A 133 23.65 38.80 -11.72
C ALA A 133 22.98 37.55 -12.28
N THR A 134 23.36 36.37 -11.80
CA THR A 134 22.81 35.08 -12.27
C THR A 134 22.41 34.19 -11.09
N TYR A 135 21.56 33.18 -11.35
CA TYR A 135 21.03 32.26 -10.33
C TYR A 135 20.30 32.96 -9.17
N GLN A 136 19.32 33.81 -9.50
CA GLN A 136 18.49 34.48 -8.53
C GLN A 136 17.74 33.47 -7.67
N ASN A 137 17.80 33.63 -6.36
CA ASN A 137 16.98 32.88 -5.42
C ASN A 137 16.25 33.85 -4.49
N LEU A 138 14.93 33.92 -4.66
CA LEU A 138 14.01 34.77 -3.93
C LEU A 138 13.39 33.97 -2.78
N VAL A 139 13.46 34.53 -1.57
CA VAL A 139 12.77 34.01 -0.38
C VAL A 139 12.27 35.17 0.47
N PHE A 140 11.32 34.89 1.37
CA PHE A 140 10.82 35.87 2.32
C PHE A 140 11.36 35.59 3.72
N SER A 141 11.70 36.66 4.44
CA SER A 141 11.90 36.57 5.88
C SER A 141 10.58 36.20 6.58
N PRO A 142 10.62 35.69 7.82
CA PRO A 142 9.40 35.47 8.61
C PRO A 142 8.58 36.76 8.84
N SER A 143 9.22 37.93 8.81
CA SER A 143 8.58 39.25 8.92
C SER A 143 8.01 39.78 7.59
N GLY A 144 8.28 39.10 6.47
CA GLY A 144 7.66 39.38 5.17
C GLY A 144 8.44 40.31 4.25
N GLU A 145 9.70 40.64 4.57
CA GLU A 145 10.58 41.31 3.61
C GLU A 145 11.12 40.31 2.58
N PRO A 146 11.12 40.63 1.28
CA PRO A 146 11.73 39.78 0.27
C PRO A 146 13.25 39.94 0.24
N TYR A 147 13.95 38.83 0.12
CA TYR A 147 15.40 38.72 -0.01
C TYR A 147 15.74 38.00 -1.30
N VAL A 148 16.77 38.47 -2.00
CA VAL A 148 17.30 37.79 -3.19
C VAL A 148 18.79 37.56 -3.01
N SER A 149 19.22 36.31 -3.16
CA SER A 149 20.63 35.97 -3.38
C SER A 149 20.92 35.77 -4.86
N TYR A 150 22.14 36.08 -5.28
CA TYR A 150 22.60 35.84 -6.65
C TYR A 150 24.13 35.75 -6.72
N ILE A 151 24.63 35.21 -7.83
CA ILE A 151 26.06 35.30 -8.20
C ILE A 151 26.30 36.69 -8.78
N ASP A 152 27.16 37.47 -8.13
CA ASP A 152 27.42 38.86 -8.48
C ASP A 152 28.69 38.97 -9.35
N LEU A 153 28.50 38.99 -10.67
CA LEU A 153 29.60 39.05 -11.63
C LEU A 153 30.33 40.40 -11.55
N GLY A 154 29.64 41.46 -11.10
CA GLY A 154 30.25 42.76 -10.81
C GLY A 154 31.21 42.74 -9.62
N ASN A 155 31.06 41.76 -8.72
CA ASN A 155 31.91 41.54 -7.55
C ASN A 155 32.79 40.28 -7.68
N ASN A 156 33.26 39.97 -8.90
CA ASN A 156 34.08 38.79 -9.21
C ASN A 156 33.36 37.45 -8.93
N SER A 157 32.11 37.33 -9.39
CA SER A 157 31.28 36.11 -9.26
C SER A 157 31.10 35.63 -7.81
N LYS A 158 31.10 36.57 -6.86
CA LYS A 158 30.92 36.32 -5.44
C LYS A 158 29.45 36.36 -5.04
N ALA A 159 29.11 35.79 -3.89
CA ALA A 159 27.76 35.82 -3.37
C ALA A 159 27.36 37.22 -2.91
N THR A 160 26.20 37.70 -3.36
CA THR A 160 25.53 38.89 -2.80
C THR A 160 24.12 38.53 -2.38
N VAL A 161 23.67 39.08 -1.25
CA VAL A 161 22.29 39.00 -0.77
C VAL A 161 21.77 40.42 -0.58
N MET A 162 20.61 40.71 -1.17
CA MET A 162 19.91 41.99 -0.98
C MET A 162 18.52 41.75 -0.43
N LYS A 163 18.01 42.71 0.35
CA LYS A 163 16.61 42.74 0.82
C LYS A 163 15.93 44.01 0.36
N PHE A 164 14.61 43.95 0.19
CA PHE A 164 13.81 45.15 -0.02
C PHE A 164 13.38 45.75 1.32
N ASP A 165 13.78 46.98 1.60
CA ASP A 165 13.47 47.68 2.86
C ASP A 165 12.11 48.41 2.85
N GLY A 166 11.30 48.18 1.82
CA GLY A 166 10.05 48.90 1.56
C GLY A 166 10.20 50.06 0.57
N THR A 167 11.42 50.53 0.32
CA THR A 167 11.72 51.62 -0.63
C THR A 167 12.74 51.21 -1.68
N SER A 168 13.80 50.50 -1.29
CA SER A 168 14.93 50.15 -2.14
C SER A 168 15.51 48.78 -1.79
N TRP A 169 16.24 48.22 -2.76
CA TRP A 169 17.04 47.03 -2.53
C TRP A 169 18.35 47.43 -1.87
N VAL A 170 18.62 46.86 -0.70
CA VAL A 170 19.81 47.15 0.10
C VAL A 170 20.57 45.85 0.42
N ASN A 171 21.91 45.93 0.46
CA ASN A 171 22.73 44.77 0.78
C ASN A 171 22.48 44.27 2.20
N VAL A 172 22.46 42.95 2.35
CA VAL A 172 22.46 42.26 3.63
C VAL A 172 23.91 41.87 3.92
N GLY A 173 24.60 42.70 4.70
CA GLY A 173 26.06 42.61 4.84
C GLY A 173 26.80 43.25 3.65
N ALA A 174 28.02 42.80 3.39
CA ALA A 174 28.81 43.28 2.26
C ALA A 174 28.33 42.68 0.93
N ALA A 175 28.36 43.45 -0.17
CA ALA A 175 28.25 42.89 -1.51
C ALA A 175 29.47 42.01 -1.81
N GLY A 176 29.26 40.88 -2.51
CA GLY A 176 30.32 39.91 -2.77
C GLY A 176 30.98 39.39 -1.50
N PHE A 177 30.19 39.03 -0.47
CA PHE A 177 30.73 38.71 0.85
C PHE A 177 31.54 37.40 0.90
N SER A 178 31.33 36.49 -0.05
CA SER A 178 32.03 35.21 -0.08
C SER A 178 33.54 35.40 -0.26
N THR A 179 34.33 34.49 0.29
CA THR A 179 35.79 34.54 0.19
C THR A 179 36.26 34.47 -1.27
N GLY A 180 35.70 33.54 -2.04
CA GLY A 180 35.95 33.36 -3.47
C GLY A 180 34.67 33.34 -4.32
N GLU A 181 34.84 32.98 -5.59
CA GLU A 181 33.74 32.76 -6.54
C GLU A 181 32.79 31.67 -6.03
N VAL A 182 31.51 31.80 -6.39
CA VAL A 182 30.47 30.87 -5.95
C VAL A 182 29.65 30.32 -7.11
N GLY A 183 29.06 29.14 -6.89
CA GLY A 183 28.05 28.54 -7.78
C GLY A 183 26.77 28.16 -7.03
N TYR A 184 25.62 28.19 -7.73
CA TYR A 184 24.31 27.72 -7.27
C TYR A 184 23.91 28.18 -5.85
N PRO A 185 23.85 29.50 -5.59
CA PRO A 185 23.44 30.00 -4.28
C PRO A 185 22.00 29.61 -3.95
N SER A 186 21.78 29.09 -2.74
CA SER A 186 20.45 28.76 -2.21
C SER A 186 20.27 29.41 -0.85
N LEU A 187 19.40 30.43 -0.79
CA LEU A 187 19.07 31.19 0.40
C LEU A 187 17.86 30.56 1.10
N ALA A 188 17.92 30.48 2.43
CA ALA A 188 16.79 30.05 3.25
C ALA A 188 16.87 30.75 4.61
N PHE A 189 15.72 30.85 5.29
CA PHE A 189 15.66 31.38 6.65
C PHE A 189 15.65 30.24 7.66
N GLY A 190 16.49 30.36 8.69
CA GLY A 190 16.43 29.47 9.84
C GLY A 190 15.23 29.81 10.76
N PRO A 191 14.95 28.96 11.76
CA PRO A 191 13.78 29.11 12.64
C PRO A 191 13.77 30.43 13.44
N ASN A 192 14.94 31.05 13.65
CA ASN A 192 15.07 32.34 14.34
C ASN A 192 14.93 33.56 13.41
N GLY A 193 14.67 33.36 12.12
CA GLY A 193 14.60 34.42 11.12
C GLY A 193 15.95 34.93 10.63
N ASP A 194 17.04 34.25 10.96
CA ASP A 194 18.37 34.54 10.42
C ASP A 194 18.48 33.96 9.00
N PRO A 195 19.02 34.70 8.01
CA PRO A 195 19.23 34.17 6.67
C PRO A 195 20.52 33.33 6.59
N TYR A 196 20.41 32.21 5.88
CA TYR A 196 21.49 31.26 5.60
C TYR A 196 21.61 31.07 4.09
N LEU A 197 22.84 31.07 3.59
CA LEU A 197 23.14 30.83 2.18
C LEU A 197 24.04 29.61 2.05
N ALA A 198 23.57 28.58 1.35
CA ALA A 198 24.43 27.52 0.84
C ALA A 198 24.91 27.88 -0.56
N TYR A 199 26.16 27.57 -0.86
CA TYR A 199 26.75 27.79 -2.18
C TYR A 199 27.94 26.86 -2.39
N ILE A 200 28.28 26.63 -3.65
CA ILE A 200 29.53 25.97 -4.04
C ILE A 200 30.64 27.00 -3.92
N ASP A 201 31.67 26.75 -3.11
CA ASP A 201 32.79 27.66 -2.89
C ASP A 201 34.00 27.22 -3.72
N TYR A 202 34.33 28.00 -4.76
CA TYR A 202 35.42 27.65 -5.68
C TYR A 202 36.79 27.78 -5.01
N SER A 203 36.91 28.61 -3.96
CA SER A 203 38.13 28.70 -3.15
C SER A 203 38.33 27.48 -2.25
N GLN A 204 37.28 26.68 -2.01
CA GLN A 204 37.33 25.44 -1.25
C GLN A 204 37.38 24.20 -2.16
N ASN A 205 37.99 24.32 -3.34
CA ASN A 205 38.04 23.27 -4.36
C ASN A 205 36.63 22.84 -4.82
N TYR A 206 35.76 23.80 -5.14
CA TYR A 206 34.40 23.55 -5.62
C TYR A 206 33.53 22.79 -4.62
N LYS A 207 33.74 22.99 -3.32
CA LYS A 207 32.99 22.30 -2.25
C LYS A 207 31.92 23.18 -1.67
N ALA A 208 30.84 22.58 -1.16
CA ALA A 208 29.73 23.30 -0.58
C ALA A 208 30.13 23.99 0.75
N THR A 209 29.65 25.21 0.93
CA THR A 209 29.78 26.02 2.16
C THR A 209 28.42 26.60 2.51
N VAL A 210 28.10 26.68 3.80
CA VAL A 210 26.94 27.43 4.30
C VAL A 210 27.43 28.62 5.12
N SER A 211 26.90 29.80 4.84
CA SER A 211 27.11 31.01 5.64
C SER A 211 25.80 31.51 6.23
N LYS A 212 25.84 32.00 7.47
CA LYS A 212 24.73 32.61 8.20
C LYS A 212 25.01 34.10 8.37
N PHE A 213 24.01 34.96 8.21
CA PHE A 213 24.14 36.36 8.60
C PHE A 213 23.90 36.52 10.11
N ASP A 214 24.84 37.12 10.83
CA ASP A 214 24.76 37.34 12.29
C ASP A 214 24.16 38.71 12.67
N GLY A 215 23.60 39.43 11.70
CA GLY A 215 23.12 40.80 11.84
C GLY A 215 24.12 41.86 11.36
N THR A 216 25.40 41.50 11.26
CA THR A 216 26.47 42.39 10.75
C THR A 216 27.27 41.74 9.61
N ASN A 217 27.70 40.50 9.80
CA ASN A 217 28.59 39.76 8.91
C ASN A 217 27.98 38.42 8.50
N TRP A 218 28.42 37.92 7.36
CA TRP A 218 28.22 36.53 6.98
C TRP A 218 29.31 35.67 7.60
N VAL A 219 28.91 34.71 8.42
CA VAL A 219 29.79 33.79 9.14
C VAL A 219 29.54 32.35 8.69
N THR A 220 30.61 31.58 8.48
CA THR A 220 30.50 30.18 8.07
C THR A 220 29.83 29.33 9.15
N VAL A 221 28.92 28.44 8.73
CA VAL A 221 28.22 27.48 9.59
C VAL A 221 28.95 26.13 9.52
N GLY A 222 29.56 25.72 10.62
CA GLY A 222 30.44 24.55 10.64
C GLY A 222 31.75 24.82 9.90
N THR A 223 32.17 23.89 9.05
CA THR A 223 33.40 24.00 8.25
C THR A 223 33.08 24.39 6.81
N ALA A 224 33.87 25.30 6.23
CA ALA A 224 33.78 25.61 4.79
C ALA A 224 34.23 24.40 3.95
N GLY A 225 33.62 24.20 2.79
CA GLY A 225 33.92 23.06 1.92
C GLY A 225 33.63 21.72 2.59
N PHE A 226 32.42 21.56 3.14
CA PHE A 226 32.10 20.50 4.09
C PHE A 226 31.95 19.09 3.47
N ASN A 227 31.78 18.98 2.15
CA ASN A 227 31.58 17.70 1.47
C ASN A 227 32.92 17.10 1.01
N THR A 228 32.91 15.80 0.70
CA THR A 228 34.13 15.05 0.38
C THR A 228 34.70 15.41 -0.99
N ASP A 229 33.86 15.50 -2.01
CA ASP A 229 34.25 15.67 -3.42
C ASP A 229 33.78 17.02 -3.98
N TYR A 230 33.77 17.21 -5.30
CA TYR A 230 33.28 18.46 -5.88
C TYR A 230 31.76 18.53 -5.81
N ALA A 231 31.23 19.70 -5.51
CA ALA A 231 29.80 20.00 -5.55
C ALA A 231 29.50 20.73 -6.87
N ASN A 232 28.42 20.32 -7.56
CA ASN A 232 28.00 20.92 -8.84
C ASN A 232 26.64 21.63 -8.80
N GLU A 233 25.81 21.34 -7.80
CA GLU A 233 24.53 22.00 -7.53
C GLU A 233 24.25 21.94 -6.03
N THR A 234 23.59 22.94 -5.44
CA THR A 234 23.26 22.96 -4.01
C THR A 234 21.86 23.51 -3.75
N LYS A 235 21.11 22.87 -2.84
CA LYS A 235 19.82 23.35 -2.34
C LYS A 235 19.79 23.30 -0.81
N LEU A 236 19.55 24.44 -0.18
CA LEU A 236 19.42 24.58 1.27
C LEU A 236 17.94 24.63 1.66
N VAL A 237 17.57 23.80 2.63
CA VAL A 237 16.24 23.78 3.25
C VAL A 237 16.39 23.52 4.75
N PHE A 238 15.49 24.07 5.55
CA PHE A 238 15.39 23.76 6.97
C PHE A 238 14.32 22.68 7.20
N SER A 239 14.59 21.72 8.07
CA SER A 239 13.55 20.81 8.56
C SER A 239 12.47 21.58 9.32
N PRO A 240 11.26 21.02 9.51
CA PRO A 240 10.24 21.62 10.36
C PRO A 240 10.73 21.92 11.80
N SER A 241 11.67 21.09 12.31
CA SER A 241 12.37 21.28 13.58
C SER A 241 13.48 22.34 13.58
N GLY A 242 13.82 22.91 12.41
CA GLY A 242 14.75 24.03 12.28
C GLY A 242 16.22 23.66 12.11
N GLU A 243 16.53 22.42 11.75
CA GLU A 243 17.88 21.97 11.38
C GLU A 243 18.15 22.28 9.90
N PRO A 244 19.33 22.81 9.51
CA PRO A 244 19.63 23.06 8.10
C PRO A 244 20.14 21.79 7.41
N TYR A 245 19.59 21.52 6.23
CA TYR A 245 19.97 20.44 5.33
C TYR A 245 20.36 21.00 3.97
N VAL A 246 21.40 20.43 3.38
CA VAL A 246 21.84 20.73 2.02
C VAL A 246 21.79 19.46 1.19
N SER A 247 21.01 19.46 0.11
CA SER A 247 21.22 18.49 -0.97
C SER A 247 22.23 19.06 -1.96
N LEU A 248 23.11 18.19 -2.48
CA LEU A 248 24.11 18.56 -3.47
C LEU A 248 24.44 17.42 -4.43
N LEU A 249 24.92 17.78 -5.63
CA LEU A 249 25.52 16.85 -6.59
C LEU A 249 27.01 16.67 -6.28
N ASN A 250 27.38 15.49 -5.77
CA ASN A 250 28.74 15.15 -5.35
C ASN A 250 29.47 14.41 -6.47
N TYR A 251 30.39 15.11 -7.14
CA TYR A 251 31.19 14.63 -8.25
C TYR A 251 32.58 14.16 -7.80
N ASN A 252 32.80 12.85 -7.83
CA ASN A 252 34.06 12.20 -7.44
C ASN A 252 34.97 11.87 -8.64
N GLN A 253 34.82 12.59 -9.76
CA GLN A 253 35.48 12.35 -11.05
C GLN A 253 34.98 11.13 -11.86
N THR A 254 34.17 10.26 -11.25
CA THR A 254 33.58 9.10 -11.96
C THR A 254 32.07 9.19 -12.02
N THR A 255 31.45 9.60 -10.91
CA THR A 255 30.01 9.69 -10.74
C THR A 255 29.64 11.03 -10.10
N GLU A 256 28.45 11.53 -10.46
CA GLU A 256 27.84 12.74 -9.92
C GLU A 256 26.56 12.38 -9.16
N GLN A 257 26.73 11.90 -7.91
CA GLN A 257 25.61 11.37 -7.12
C GLN A 257 24.98 12.46 -6.25
N VAL A 258 23.66 12.37 -6.04
CA VAL A 258 22.99 13.21 -5.05
C VAL A 258 23.36 12.74 -3.65
N ILE A 259 23.81 13.67 -2.80
CA ILE A 259 23.93 13.45 -1.36
C ILE A 259 23.13 14.50 -0.61
N VAL A 260 22.70 14.17 0.61
CA VAL A 260 22.07 15.12 1.53
C VAL A 260 22.89 15.13 2.80
N MET A 261 23.21 16.33 3.28
CA MET A 261 23.93 16.51 4.53
C MET A 261 23.18 17.46 5.45
N LYS A 262 23.26 17.19 6.75
CA LYS A 262 22.65 18.02 7.80
C LYS A 262 23.69 18.56 8.76
N TYR A 263 23.44 19.75 9.29
CA TYR A 263 24.27 20.28 10.37
C TYR A 263 23.69 19.86 11.73
N ASN A 264 24.46 19.09 12.49
CA ASN A 264 24.03 18.58 13.81
C ASN A 264 24.36 19.54 14.98
N GLY A 265 24.66 20.82 14.68
CA GLY A 265 25.13 21.80 15.66
C GLY A 265 26.65 21.84 15.86
N THR A 266 27.39 20.86 15.34
CA THR A 266 28.87 20.82 15.42
C THR A 266 29.52 20.61 14.06
N SER A 267 29.01 19.68 13.25
CA SER A 267 29.55 19.34 11.94
C SER A 267 28.42 19.02 10.94
N TRP A 268 28.77 19.12 9.66
CA TRP A 268 27.95 18.59 8.58
C TRP A 268 28.15 17.08 8.49
N VAL A 269 27.05 16.33 8.45
CA VAL A 269 27.04 14.87 8.38
C VAL A 269 26.09 14.38 7.30
N ASN A 270 26.44 13.29 6.63
CA ASN A 270 25.56 12.65 5.64
C ASN A 270 24.27 12.15 6.28
N VAL A 271 23.16 12.31 5.57
CA VAL A 271 21.87 11.69 5.87
C VAL A 271 21.82 10.35 5.15
N GLY A 272 21.94 9.26 5.91
CA GLY A 272 22.08 7.90 5.38
C GLY A 272 23.53 7.53 5.01
N THR A 273 23.75 6.26 4.69
CA THR A 273 25.09 5.68 4.43
C THR A 273 25.42 5.48 2.95
N SER A 274 24.44 5.61 2.05
CA SER A 274 24.59 5.52 0.59
C SER A 274 24.14 6.83 -0.06
N GLY A 275 24.78 7.21 -1.18
CA GLY A 275 24.28 8.28 -2.04
C GLY A 275 22.79 8.08 -2.37
N VAL A 276 22.05 9.18 -2.48
CA VAL A 276 20.59 9.16 -2.71
C VAL A 276 20.26 8.62 -4.10
N SER A 277 21.08 8.97 -5.10
CA SER A 277 21.01 8.43 -6.45
C SER A 277 22.00 7.27 -6.65
N ALA A 278 21.60 6.27 -7.43
CA ALA A 278 22.49 5.15 -7.77
C ALA A 278 23.60 5.57 -8.76
N GLY A 279 23.33 6.57 -9.60
CA GLY A 279 24.25 7.09 -10.60
C GLY A 279 24.19 8.61 -10.73
N ASN A 280 24.61 9.10 -11.89
CA ASN A 280 24.66 10.53 -12.21
C ASN A 280 23.26 11.17 -12.17
N ALA A 281 23.17 12.36 -11.60
CA ALA A 281 21.92 13.07 -11.41
C ALA A 281 22.06 14.56 -11.77
N MET A 282 20.94 15.22 -12.06
CA MET A 282 20.86 16.66 -12.33
C MET A 282 19.54 17.25 -11.80
N TYR A 283 19.48 18.58 -11.67
CA TYR A 283 18.27 19.33 -11.30
C TYR A 283 17.73 18.84 -9.96
N ILE A 284 18.56 18.97 -8.93
CA ILE A 284 18.23 18.48 -7.60
C ILE A 284 17.32 19.45 -6.85
N THR A 285 16.44 18.88 -6.03
CA THR A 285 15.66 19.66 -5.07
C THR A 285 15.41 18.83 -3.82
N LEU A 286 15.14 19.51 -2.71
CA LEU A 286 14.95 18.93 -1.39
C LEU A 286 13.72 19.60 -0.76
N THR A 287 12.92 18.82 -0.05
CA THR A 287 11.85 19.31 0.81
C THR A 287 11.67 18.35 1.99
N PHE A 288 10.78 18.70 2.92
CA PHE A 288 10.43 17.87 4.07
C PHE A 288 8.93 17.62 4.08
N ASP A 289 8.55 16.41 4.49
CA ASP A 289 7.19 16.17 4.94
C ASP A 289 6.95 17.03 6.21
N PRO A 290 6.01 18.00 6.17
CA PRO A 290 5.73 18.90 7.29
C PRO A 290 5.27 18.20 8.57
N THR A 291 4.81 16.95 8.49
CA THR A 291 4.28 16.18 9.62
C THR A 291 5.31 15.20 10.17
N THR A 292 5.94 14.42 9.28
CA THR A 292 6.86 13.34 9.70
C THR A 292 8.31 13.79 9.83
N GLU A 293 8.65 14.99 9.32
CA GLU A 293 10.01 15.51 9.19
C GLU A 293 10.94 14.64 8.33
N GLU A 294 10.39 13.71 7.54
CA GLU A 294 11.18 12.93 6.60
C GLU A 294 11.63 13.82 5.43
N PRO A 295 12.93 13.81 5.05
CA PRO A 295 13.40 14.55 3.90
C PRO A 295 13.09 13.79 2.60
N TYR A 296 12.66 14.55 1.59
CA TYR A 296 12.38 14.09 0.24
C TYR A 296 13.25 14.83 -0.77
N VAL A 297 13.88 14.07 -1.66
CA VAL A 297 14.73 14.60 -2.72
C VAL A 297 14.16 14.20 -4.07
N ALA A 298 14.11 15.14 -5.01
CA ALA A 298 13.87 14.84 -6.41
C ALA A 298 15.10 15.20 -7.25
N TYR A 299 15.33 14.43 -8.31
CA TYR A 299 16.39 14.64 -9.28
C TYR A 299 16.03 13.98 -10.61
N MET A 300 16.67 14.41 -11.69
CA MET A 300 16.67 13.68 -12.95
C MET A 300 17.83 12.69 -12.96
N ASP A 301 17.55 11.41 -13.21
CA ASP A 301 18.60 10.42 -13.43
C ASP A 301 19.21 10.62 -14.83
N PHE A 302 20.53 10.81 -14.91
CA PHE A 302 21.21 11.16 -16.17
C PHE A 302 21.29 9.99 -17.16
N THR A 303 21.09 8.75 -16.70
CA THR A 303 21.12 7.57 -17.57
C THR A 303 19.78 7.38 -18.27
N THR A 304 18.70 7.58 -17.52
CA THR A 304 17.33 7.36 -18.00
C THR A 304 16.63 8.63 -18.47
N TYR A 305 17.15 9.80 -18.08
CA TYR A 305 16.51 11.11 -18.21
C TYR A 305 15.17 11.24 -17.48
N ASN A 306 14.83 10.29 -16.60
CA ASN A 306 13.57 10.30 -15.88
C ASN A 306 13.71 10.95 -14.50
N ALA A 307 12.63 11.56 -14.03
CA ALA A 307 12.54 12.01 -12.65
C ALA A 307 12.59 10.82 -11.69
N SER A 308 13.32 11.00 -10.60
CA SER A 308 13.38 10.10 -9.46
C SER A 308 13.11 10.88 -8.19
N VAL A 309 12.26 10.35 -7.32
CA VAL A 309 11.98 10.91 -6.00
C VAL A 309 12.35 9.89 -4.94
N LYS A 310 13.07 10.32 -3.91
CA LYS A 310 13.56 9.49 -2.81
C LYS A 310 13.16 10.10 -1.47
N LYS A 311 12.75 9.26 -0.52
CA LYS A 311 12.56 9.64 0.89
C LYS A 311 13.52 8.92 1.80
N PHE A 312 13.95 9.57 2.88
CA PHE A 312 14.76 8.92 3.91
C PHE A 312 13.87 8.44 5.06
N ASN A 313 13.79 7.13 5.26
CA ASN A 313 12.92 6.51 6.27
C ASN A 313 13.60 6.32 7.65
N GLY A 314 14.63 7.10 7.95
CA GLY A 314 15.47 6.94 9.15
C GLY A 314 16.65 5.98 8.98
N ASN A 315 16.61 5.08 7.99
CA ASN A 315 17.67 4.09 7.74
C ASN A 315 18.32 4.24 6.36
N SER A 316 17.51 4.39 5.30
CA SER A 316 17.98 4.46 3.92
C SER A 316 17.08 5.32 3.04
N TRP A 317 17.63 5.72 1.89
CA TRP A 317 16.88 6.39 0.85
C TRP A 317 16.08 5.37 0.02
N VAL A 318 14.76 5.50 0.02
CA VAL A 318 13.83 4.61 -0.69
C VAL A 318 13.07 5.37 -1.78
N SER A 319 12.73 4.71 -2.88
CA SER A 319 11.97 5.32 -3.98
C SER A 319 10.55 5.68 -3.55
N VAL A 320 10.10 6.87 -3.97
CA VAL A 320 8.74 7.36 -3.81
C VAL A 320 8.05 7.24 -5.17
N GLY A 321 7.32 6.15 -5.34
CA GLY A 321 6.71 5.79 -6.61
C GLY A 321 7.68 5.37 -7.72
N SER A 322 7.13 5.22 -8.92
CA SER A 322 7.83 4.84 -10.15
C SER A 322 7.17 5.49 -11.38
N ASN A 323 7.83 5.39 -12.55
CA ASN A 323 7.30 5.88 -13.83
C ASN A 323 6.84 7.35 -13.81
N ILE A 324 7.61 8.21 -13.14
CA ILE A 324 7.27 9.62 -12.91
C ILE A 324 7.25 10.40 -14.23
N SER A 325 8.26 10.18 -15.08
CA SER A 325 8.37 10.82 -16.39
C SER A 325 8.99 9.88 -17.41
N THR A 326 8.91 10.28 -18.69
CA THR A 326 9.63 9.65 -19.80
C THR A 326 10.31 10.72 -20.63
N ASN A 327 11.51 10.46 -21.15
CA ASN A 327 12.23 11.33 -22.09
C ASN A 327 12.64 12.73 -21.56
N GLY A 328 12.87 12.89 -20.26
CA GLY A 328 13.37 14.16 -19.69
C GLY A 328 12.49 14.70 -18.57
N ALA A 329 13.12 15.09 -17.45
CA ALA A 329 12.50 15.86 -16.38
C ALA A 329 13.44 16.97 -15.90
N TYR A 330 13.40 18.11 -16.60
CA TYR A 330 14.31 19.22 -16.37
C TYR A 330 13.77 20.18 -15.32
N TYR A 331 14.65 20.83 -14.56
CA TYR A 331 14.31 21.87 -13.57
C TYR A 331 13.31 21.40 -12.50
N ASN A 332 13.54 20.23 -11.91
CA ASN A 332 12.66 19.64 -10.89
C ASN A 332 12.45 20.58 -9.69
N ASN A 333 11.20 20.80 -9.31
CA ASN A 333 10.80 21.47 -8.08
C ASN A 333 9.83 20.59 -7.29
N LEU A 334 10.06 20.46 -5.99
CA LEU A 334 9.36 19.53 -5.12
C LEU A 334 8.80 20.28 -3.91
N ALA A 335 7.52 20.11 -3.62
CA ALA A 335 6.89 20.71 -2.44
C ALA A 335 5.69 19.88 -1.96
N PHE A 336 5.35 20.00 -0.69
CA PHE A 336 4.10 19.48 -0.13
C PHE A 336 3.02 20.56 -0.19
N ASP A 337 1.78 20.16 -0.44
CA ASP A 337 0.61 21.03 -0.27
C ASP A 337 0.12 21.05 1.19
N ASP A 338 -0.91 21.84 1.48
CA ASP A 338 -1.50 21.96 2.82
C ASP A 338 -2.16 20.66 3.33
N ASN A 339 -2.41 19.68 2.46
CA ASN A 339 -2.95 18.36 2.81
C ASN A 339 -1.83 17.31 2.97
N ASN A 340 -0.57 17.73 3.02
CA ASN A 340 0.60 16.87 3.06
C ASN A 340 0.74 15.93 1.84
N ILE A 341 0.28 16.38 0.67
CA ILE A 341 0.45 15.68 -0.60
C ILE A 341 1.69 16.22 -1.30
N LEU A 342 2.61 15.32 -1.64
CA LEU A 342 3.85 15.66 -2.34
C LEU A 342 3.58 15.96 -3.82
N HIS A 343 4.15 17.05 -4.31
CA HIS A 343 4.03 17.52 -5.68
C HIS A 343 5.38 17.73 -6.34
N LEU A 344 5.49 17.35 -7.61
CA LEU A 344 6.69 17.50 -8.44
C LEU A 344 6.35 18.26 -9.73
N ALA A 345 6.92 19.46 -9.88
CA ALA A 345 6.86 20.25 -11.10
C ALA A 345 8.17 20.09 -11.90
N PHE A 346 8.07 19.97 -13.23
CA PHE A 346 9.24 19.85 -14.11
C PHE A 346 8.88 20.25 -15.54
N ALA A 347 9.90 20.57 -16.34
CA ALA A 347 9.78 20.65 -17.79
C ALA A 347 9.84 19.23 -18.38
N ASP A 348 8.74 18.83 -19.01
CA ASP A 348 8.42 17.46 -19.37
C ASP A 348 8.83 17.14 -20.81
N GLY A 349 9.92 16.38 -20.95
CA GLY A 349 10.47 16.05 -22.26
C GLY A 349 9.52 15.21 -23.14
N ALA A 350 8.65 14.40 -22.55
CA ALA A 350 7.61 13.69 -23.31
C ALA A 350 6.57 14.64 -23.91
N ASN A 351 6.41 15.82 -23.33
CA ASN A 351 5.49 16.85 -23.76
C ASN A 351 6.21 18.04 -24.42
N SER A 352 7.34 17.80 -25.10
CA SER A 352 8.14 18.84 -25.78
C SER A 352 8.62 19.93 -24.81
N GLU A 353 9.12 19.51 -23.65
CA GLU A 353 9.68 20.37 -22.58
C GLU A 353 8.67 21.37 -22.01
N LYS A 354 7.38 21.16 -22.23
CA LYS A 354 6.30 21.92 -21.59
C LYS A 354 6.23 21.59 -20.10
N ALA A 355 5.72 22.50 -19.28
CA ALA A 355 5.62 22.24 -17.85
C ALA A 355 4.54 21.18 -17.54
N SER A 356 4.87 20.26 -16.64
CA SER A 356 3.93 19.30 -16.04
C SER A 356 4.02 19.40 -14.51
N LEU A 357 2.91 19.13 -13.83
CA LEU A 357 2.83 19.02 -12.38
C LEU A 357 2.20 17.68 -12.03
N LEU A 358 2.91 16.90 -11.21
CA LEU A 358 2.41 15.64 -10.67
C LEU A 358 2.17 15.77 -9.17
N LYS A 359 1.16 15.06 -8.67
CA LYS A 359 0.94 14.79 -7.25
C LYS A 359 1.17 13.31 -6.96
N TYR A 360 1.72 13.01 -5.79
CA TYR A 360 1.95 11.66 -5.31
C TYR A 360 0.79 11.22 -4.42
N GLU A 361 0.18 10.09 -4.76
CA GLU A 361 -0.78 9.39 -3.93
C GLU A 361 -0.15 8.05 -3.53
N GLU A 362 -0.02 7.82 -2.22
CA GLU A 362 0.49 6.54 -1.71
C GLU A 362 -0.37 5.39 -2.27
N PRO A 363 0.26 4.28 -2.71
CA PRO A 363 -0.48 3.17 -3.30
C PRO A 363 -1.37 2.55 -2.24
N VAL A 364 -2.68 2.65 -2.45
CA VAL A 364 -3.66 1.96 -1.63
C VAL A 364 -3.83 0.54 -2.18
N CYS A 365 -3.72 -0.45 -1.29
CA CYS A 365 -4.02 -1.84 -1.59
C CYS A 365 -5.52 -2.05 -1.40
N TYR A 366 -6.24 -2.44 -2.45
CA TYR A 366 -7.65 -2.82 -2.37
C TYR A 366 -7.83 -4.32 -2.48
N VAL A 367 -8.77 -4.85 -1.70
CA VAL A 367 -9.19 -6.25 -1.79
C VAL A 367 -10.06 -6.44 -3.03
N ASN A 368 -9.66 -7.37 -3.91
CA ASN A 368 -10.46 -7.77 -5.07
C ASN A 368 -11.67 -8.59 -4.59
N ILE A 369 -12.85 -8.04 -4.79
CA ILE A 369 -14.13 -8.63 -4.38
C ILE A 369 -15.04 -8.61 -5.62
N PRO A 370 -15.01 -9.67 -6.45
CA PRO A 370 -15.67 -9.69 -7.76
C PRO A 370 -17.20 -9.81 -7.66
N ASP A 371 -17.72 -10.45 -6.60
CA ASP A 371 -19.16 -10.56 -6.38
C ASP A 371 -19.70 -9.22 -5.82
N ALA A 372 -20.58 -8.58 -6.58
CA ALA A 372 -21.13 -7.29 -6.21
C ALA A 372 -21.97 -7.33 -4.92
N ASN A 373 -22.65 -8.45 -4.64
CA ASN A 373 -23.43 -8.60 -3.41
C ASN A 373 -22.48 -8.72 -2.20
N PHE A 374 -21.40 -9.49 -2.34
CA PHE A 374 -20.39 -9.58 -1.28
C PHE A 374 -19.68 -8.24 -1.07
N LYS A 375 -19.31 -7.53 -2.16
CA LYS A 375 -18.76 -6.17 -2.07
C LYS A 375 -19.69 -5.24 -1.30
N ASN A 376 -20.98 -5.24 -1.62
CA ASN A 376 -21.99 -4.41 -0.97
C ASN A 376 -22.10 -4.69 0.54
N VAL A 377 -22.01 -5.96 0.96
CA VAL A 377 -21.99 -6.31 2.39
C VAL A 377 -20.78 -5.67 3.09
N LEU A 378 -19.59 -5.77 2.50
CA LEU A 378 -18.36 -5.27 3.12
C LEU A 378 -18.31 -3.75 3.15
N VAL A 379 -18.59 -3.07 2.02
CA VAL A 379 -18.51 -1.61 1.93
C VAL A 379 -19.58 -0.91 2.77
N SER A 380 -20.70 -1.56 3.06
CA SER A 380 -21.74 -1.03 3.95
C SER A 380 -21.46 -1.26 5.44
N HIS A 381 -20.42 -2.03 5.78
CA HIS A 381 -20.09 -2.36 7.15
C HIS A 381 -19.10 -1.34 7.75
N PRO A 382 -19.52 -0.45 8.68
CA PRO A 382 -18.73 0.71 9.11
C PRO A 382 -17.47 0.38 9.91
N LEU A 383 -17.40 -0.81 10.50
CA LEU A 383 -16.19 -1.29 11.19
C LEU A 383 -15.20 -2.00 10.24
N ILE A 384 -15.64 -2.33 9.02
CA ILE A 384 -14.76 -2.88 7.97
C ILE A 384 -14.31 -1.71 7.10
N ASN A 385 -15.25 -1.02 6.44
CA ASN A 385 -15.02 0.17 5.63
C ASN A 385 -14.96 1.41 6.53
N THR A 386 -13.82 1.58 7.20
CA THR A 386 -13.59 2.62 8.21
C THR A 386 -13.48 4.02 7.61
N ASN A 387 -13.07 4.13 6.35
CA ASN A 387 -12.99 5.42 5.66
C ASN A 387 -14.25 5.77 4.86
N GLY A 388 -15.20 4.83 4.74
CA GLY A 388 -16.50 5.03 4.09
C GLY A 388 -16.43 5.23 2.58
N ASN A 389 -15.35 4.81 1.92
CA ASN A 389 -15.23 4.90 0.46
C ASN A 389 -15.97 3.74 -0.23
N SER A 390 -15.85 3.60 -1.55
CA SER A 390 -16.54 2.54 -2.31
C SER A 390 -15.76 1.22 -2.39
N GLU A 391 -14.59 1.15 -1.77
CA GLU A 391 -13.66 0.03 -1.83
C GLU A 391 -13.42 -0.54 -0.42
N ILE A 392 -12.65 -1.63 -0.34
CA ILE A 392 -12.16 -2.15 0.94
C ILE A 392 -10.65 -2.19 0.84
N GLU A 393 -9.96 -1.49 1.74
CA GLU A 393 -8.51 -1.56 1.78
C GLU A 393 -8.01 -2.86 2.42
N CYS A 394 -6.83 -3.32 2.01
CA CYS A 394 -6.17 -4.47 2.62
C CYS A 394 -5.88 -4.23 4.11
N SER A 395 -5.58 -2.99 4.50
CA SER A 395 -5.40 -2.61 5.91
C SER A 395 -6.69 -2.74 6.70
N GLU A 396 -7.83 -2.37 6.11
CA GLU A 396 -9.15 -2.50 6.72
C GLU A 396 -9.52 -3.96 6.93
N ALA A 397 -9.37 -4.79 5.89
CA ALA A 397 -9.67 -6.21 5.95
C ALA A 397 -8.78 -6.94 6.98
N ALA A 398 -7.46 -6.71 6.96
CA ALA A 398 -6.53 -7.36 7.87
C ALA A 398 -6.72 -6.96 9.35
N ALA A 399 -7.17 -5.72 9.60
CA ALA A 399 -7.40 -5.20 10.95
C ALA A 399 -8.74 -5.67 11.57
N TYR A 400 -9.69 -6.14 10.76
CA TYR A 400 -11.01 -6.53 11.23
C TYR A 400 -10.99 -7.90 11.93
N THR A 401 -11.39 -7.93 13.21
CA THR A 401 -11.38 -9.14 14.07
C THR A 401 -12.76 -9.71 14.38
N GLY A 402 -13.80 -9.15 13.77
CA GLY A 402 -15.19 -9.41 14.13
C GLY A 402 -15.87 -10.53 13.36
N GLN A 403 -17.16 -10.32 13.12
CA GLN A 403 -18.05 -11.23 12.41
C GLN A 403 -18.39 -10.67 11.04
N ILE A 404 -18.20 -11.46 9.99
CA ILE A 404 -18.76 -11.17 8.67
C ILE A 404 -20.04 -11.98 8.51
N GLN A 405 -21.16 -11.27 8.43
CA GLN A 405 -22.46 -11.85 8.16
C GLN A 405 -22.93 -11.44 6.76
N CYS A 406 -22.93 -12.40 5.84
CA CYS A 406 -23.28 -12.23 4.42
C CYS A 406 -24.31 -13.27 3.94
N ASN A 407 -25.14 -13.79 4.85
CA ASN A 407 -26.18 -14.78 4.58
C ASN A 407 -27.40 -14.20 3.83
N PHE A 408 -28.06 -15.04 3.02
CA PHE A 408 -29.24 -14.69 2.20
C PHE A 408 -29.02 -13.53 1.20
N GLN A 409 -27.82 -13.39 0.64
CA GLN A 409 -27.47 -12.26 -0.23
C GLN A 409 -27.37 -12.64 -1.72
N ASN A 410 -27.68 -13.89 -2.10
CA ASN A 410 -27.43 -14.42 -3.43
C ASN A 410 -25.96 -14.29 -3.86
N ILE A 411 -25.03 -14.43 -2.91
CA ILE A 411 -23.59 -14.42 -3.18
C ILE A 411 -23.22 -15.75 -3.85
N SER A 412 -22.39 -15.68 -4.88
CA SER A 412 -21.87 -16.86 -5.60
C SER A 412 -20.36 -17.01 -5.46
N ASP A 413 -19.66 -15.91 -5.18
CA ASP A 413 -18.20 -15.87 -5.07
C ASP A 413 -17.79 -15.04 -3.84
N LEU A 414 -17.04 -15.68 -2.93
CA LEU A 414 -16.50 -15.04 -1.72
C LEU A 414 -15.03 -14.64 -1.86
N THR A 415 -14.46 -14.66 -3.07
CA THR A 415 -13.11 -14.13 -3.35
C THR A 415 -12.95 -12.76 -2.69
N GLY A 416 -11.86 -12.60 -1.95
CA GLY A 416 -11.56 -11.43 -1.11
C GLY A 416 -11.71 -11.71 0.38
N ILE A 417 -12.42 -12.77 0.79
CA ILE A 417 -12.52 -13.19 2.19
C ILE A 417 -11.16 -13.55 2.80
N GLU A 418 -10.22 -13.99 1.98
CA GLU A 418 -8.86 -14.38 2.35
C GLU A 418 -8.04 -13.18 2.87
N ALA A 419 -8.44 -11.95 2.54
CA ALA A 419 -7.80 -10.73 3.06
C ALA A 419 -8.15 -10.46 4.54
N PHE A 420 -9.21 -11.07 5.07
CA PHE A 420 -9.66 -10.91 6.45
C PHE A 420 -8.95 -11.91 7.38
N THR A 421 -7.64 -11.79 7.47
CA THR A 421 -6.76 -12.76 8.18
C THR A 421 -7.02 -12.87 9.67
N SER A 422 -7.62 -11.84 10.28
CA SER A 422 -7.98 -11.80 11.69
C SER A 422 -9.46 -12.14 11.97
N LEU A 423 -10.23 -12.55 10.95
CA LEU A 423 -11.64 -12.88 11.07
C LEU A 423 -11.89 -14.03 12.04
N THR A 424 -12.86 -13.87 12.93
CA THR A 424 -13.18 -14.90 13.95
C THR A 424 -14.52 -15.60 13.69
N ASP A 425 -15.49 -14.95 13.05
CA ASP A 425 -16.81 -15.51 12.77
C ASP A 425 -17.24 -15.21 11.32
N LEU A 426 -17.53 -16.25 10.55
CA LEU A 426 -18.03 -16.14 9.17
C LEU A 426 -19.39 -16.82 9.04
N ARG A 427 -20.39 -16.05 8.60
CA ARG A 427 -21.76 -16.52 8.33
C ARG A 427 -22.15 -16.21 6.90
N CYS A 428 -22.00 -17.21 6.03
CA CYS A 428 -22.27 -17.13 4.60
C CYS A 428 -23.37 -18.10 4.13
N TYR A 429 -24.20 -18.58 5.06
CA TYR A 429 -25.26 -19.54 4.80
C TYR A 429 -26.38 -19.02 3.87
N VAL A 430 -27.05 -19.95 3.19
CA VAL A 430 -28.14 -19.72 2.23
C VAL A 430 -27.73 -18.73 1.14
N ASN A 431 -26.79 -19.18 0.32
CA ASN A 431 -26.24 -18.47 -0.83
C ASN A 431 -26.03 -19.48 -1.99
N ASN A 432 -25.33 -19.08 -3.05
CA ASN A 432 -25.04 -19.91 -4.21
C ASN A 432 -23.54 -20.24 -4.31
N ILE A 433 -22.85 -20.36 -3.17
CA ILE A 433 -21.40 -20.55 -3.12
C ILE A 433 -21.06 -21.99 -3.52
N THR A 434 -20.21 -22.14 -4.54
CA THR A 434 -19.72 -23.44 -5.02
C THR A 434 -18.32 -23.78 -4.52
N SER A 435 -17.55 -22.78 -4.11
CA SER A 435 -16.19 -22.91 -3.57
C SER A 435 -15.95 -21.88 -2.49
N LEU A 436 -15.29 -22.28 -1.41
CA LEU A 436 -15.00 -21.44 -0.27
C LEU A 436 -13.55 -21.66 0.16
N ASP A 437 -12.69 -20.67 -0.08
CA ASP A 437 -11.30 -20.68 0.39
C ASP A 437 -11.20 -19.91 1.72
N LEU A 438 -10.81 -20.61 2.78
CA LEU A 438 -10.60 -20.05 4.12
C LEU A 438 -9.15 -20.22 4.59
N SER A 439 -8.23 -20.52 3.68
CA SER A 439 -6.84 -20.88 3.99
C SER A 439 -6.08 -19.78 4.74
N GLN A 440 -6.45 -18.51 4.55
CA GLN A 440 -5.85 -17.36 5.22
C GLN A 440 -6.59 -16.92 6.49
N ASN A 441 -7.83 -17.38 6.71
CA ASN A 441 -8.66 -17.03 7.86
C ASN A 441 -8.33 -17.92 9.08
N THR A 442 -7.04 -17.95 9.45
CA THR A 442 -6.50 -18.86 10.48
C THR A 442 -7.01 -18.55 11.91
N ALA A 443 -7.56 -17.35 12.13
CA ALA A 443 -8.18 -16.94 13.39
C ALA A 443 -9.65 -17.39 13.54
N LEU A 444 -10.24 -18.03 12.52
CA LEU A 444 -11.66 -18.38 12.49
C LEU A 444 -12.02 -19.40 13.57
N THR A 445 -13.00 -19.05 14.41
CA THR A 445 -13.54 -19.89 15.48
C THR A 445 -14.97 -20.36 15.20
N TYR A 446 -15.70 -19.66 14.34
CA TYR A 446 -17.08 -19.97 13.97
C TYR A 446 -17.26 -19.91 12.45
N LEU A 447 -17.73 -21.02 11.86
CA LEU A 447 -18.09 -21.08 10.45
C LEU A 447 -19.52 -21.59 10.28
N ASP A 448 -20.35 -20.77 9.65
CA ASP A 448 -21.68 -21.18 9.20
C ASP A 448 -21.85 -20.93 7.69
N CYS A 449 -21.80 -22.01 6.92
CA CYS A 449 -21.91 -22.04 5.46
C CYS A 449 -23.04 -22.95 4.97
N TYR A 450 -24.05 -23.23 5.80
CA TYR A 450 -25.15 -24.14 5.43
C TYR A 450 -25.96 -23.65 4.21
N GLY A 451 -26.61 -24.56 3.49
CA GLY A 451 -27.52 -24.18 2.41
C GLY A 451 -26.81 -23.54 1.21
N ASN A 452 -25.63 -24.05 0.86
CA ASN A 452 -24.85 -23.65 -0.30
C ASN A 452 -24.69 -24.84 -1.27
N GLN A 453 -23.77 -24.73 -2.24
CA GLN A 453 -23.51 -25.75 -3.25
C GLN A 453 -22.08 -26.28 -3.15
N LEU A 454 -21.53 -26.33 -1.92
CA LEU A 454 -20.16 -26.77 -1.68
C LEU A 454 -20.04 -28.27 -1.92
N THR A 455 -19.12 -28.67 -2.80
CA THR A 455 -18.77 -30.08 -3.05
C THR A 455 -17.56 -30.54 -2.25
N SER A 456 -16.75 -29.59 -1.79
CA SER A 456 -15.64 -29.78 -0.87
C SER A 456 -15.52 -28.60 0.09
N LEU A 457 -14.90 -28.84 1.25
CA LEU A 457 -14.59 -27.82 2.25
C LEU A 457 -13.27 -28.18 2.93
N ASP A 458 -12.23 -27.39 2.69
CA ASP A 458 -10.92 -27.56 3.34
C ASP A 458 -10.82 -26.64 4.56
N LEU A 459 -10.65 -27.24 5.73
CA LEU A 459 -10.54 -26.56 7.02
C LEU A 459 -9.17 -26.80 7.68
N SER A 460 -8.19 -27.31 6.92
CA SER A 460 -6.90 -27.75 7.44
C SER A 460 -6.07 -26.65 8.12
N ASN A 461 -6.29 -25.38 7.75
CA ASN A 461 -5.63 -24.21 8.33
C ASN A 461 -6.47 -23.51 9.42
N ASN A 462 -7.75 -23.86 9.59
CA ASN A 462 -8.65 -23.22 10.55
C ASN A 462 -8.65 -23.99 11.88
N THR A 463 -7.45 -24.20 12.46
CA THR A 463 -7.26 -25.06 13.65
C THR A 463 -7.90 -24.53 14.93
N LEU A 464 -8.33 -23.26 14.92
CA LEU A 464 -9.06 -22.62 16.02
C LEU A 464 -10.59 -22.75 15.89
N LEU A 465 -11.09 -23.48 14.89
CA LEU A 465 -12.53 -23.63 14.66
C LEU A 465 -13.19 -24.43 15.80
N ASN A 466 -14.16 -23.79 16.46
CA ASN A 466 -14.94 -24.34 17.58
C ASN A 466 -16.33 -24.79 17.13
N VAL A 467 -16.94 -24.09 16.18
CA VAL A 467 -18.27 -24.42 15.64
C VAL A 467 -18.20 -24.49 14.11
N LEU A 468 -18.64 -25.63 13.57
CA LEU A 468 -18.80 -25.84 12.14
C LEU A 468 -20.26 -26.20 11.81
N ARG A 469 -20.88 -25.38 10.97
CA ARG A 469 -22.19 -25.64 10.38
C ARG A 469 -22.08 -25.61 8.86
N CYS A 470 -22.08 -26.80 8.27
CA CYS A 470 -21.95 -27.01 6.82
C CYS A 470 -23.08 -27.88 6.24
N TYR A 471 -24.19 -28.00 6.96
CA TYR A 471 -25.35 -28.79 6.54
C TYR A 471 -26.03 -28.26 5.27
N ASP A 472 -26.86 -29.08 4.63
CA ASP A 472 -27.54 -28.74 3.36
C ASP A 472 -26.54 -28.25 2.29
N ASN A 473 -25.49 -29.04 2.03
CA ASN A 473 -24.51 -28.83 0.97
C ASN A 473 -24.40 -30.11 0.11
N GLN A 474 -23.34 -30.25 -0.68
CA GLN A 474 -23.07 -31.40 -1.55
C GLN A 474 -21.75 -32.09 -1.18
N LEU A 475 -21.34 -32.01 0.09
CA LEU A 475 -20.07 -32.56 0.56
C LEU A 475 -20.09 -34.08 0.50
N THR A 476 -19.08 -34.67 -0.13
CA THR A 476 -18.87 -36.13 -0.15
C THR A 476 -17.86 -36.60 0.90
N THR A 477 -17.01 -35.68 1.36
CA THR A 477 -16.04 -35.90 2.44
C THR A 477 -15.99 -34.68 3.34
N LEU A 478 -15.62 -34.89 4.61
CA LEU A 478 -15.38 -33.81 5.56
C LEU A 478 -14.19 -34.19 6.44
N ASN A 479 -13.08 -33.48 6.28
CA ASN A 479 -11.87 -33.70 7.09
C ASN A 479 -11.80 -32.66 8.21
N VAL A 480 -11.92 -33.13 9.45
CA VAL A 480 -11.83 -32.30 10.68
C VAL A 480 -10.63 -32.69 11.57
N GLN A 481 -9.67 -33.46 11.03
CA GLN A 481 -8.58 -34.04 11.82
C GLN A 481 -7.64 -33.00 12.46
N ASN A 482 -7.58 -31.79 11.89
CA ASN A 482 -6.77 -30.68 12.40
C ASN A 482 -7.55 -29.74 13.34
N ASN A 483 -8.88 -29.89 13.46
CA ASN A 483 -9.76 -28.98 14.21
C ASN A 483 -10.01 -29.55 15.62
N THR A 484 -8.93 -29.77 16.38
CA THR A 484 -8.95 -30.53 17.65
C THR A 484 -9.73 -29.86 18.78
N ILE A 485 -10.09 -28.58 18.62
CA ILE A 485 -10.87 -27.79 19.58
C ILE A 485 -12.33 -27.58 19.16
N ILE A 486 -12.81 -28.34 18.17
CA ILE A 486 -14.19 -28.26 17.72
C ILE A 486 -15.15 -28.83 18.77
N GLU A 487 -16.18 -28.07 19.11
CA GLU A 487 -17.23 -28.42 20.06
C GLU A 487 -18.55 -28.79 19.36
N GLU A 488 -18.83 -28.20 18.21
CA GLU A 488 -20.04 -28.47 17.43
C GLU A 488 -19.74 -28.74 15.96
N ILE A 489 -20.25 -29.87 15.46
CA ILE A 489 -20.29 -30.21 14.04
C ILE A 489 -21.74 -30.46 13.63
N ASP A 490 -22.29 -29.63 12.75
CA ASP A 490 -23.54 -29.89 12.03
C ASP A 490 -23.26 -30.01 10.53
N CYS A 491 -23.22 -31.25 10.06
CA CYS A 491 -22.98 -31.62 8.67
C CYS A 491 -24.13 -32.45 8.05
N LYS A 492 -25.34 -32.36 8.62
CA LYS A 492 -26.52 -33.09 8.10
C LYS A 492 -26.85 -32.74 6.65
N ASN A 493 -27.62 -33.60 5.98
CA ASN A 493 -28.08 -33.39 4.60
C ASN A 493 -26.89 -33.09 3.65
N ASN A 494 -25.95 -34.03 3.60
CA ASN A 494 -24.84 -34.05 2.66
C ASN A 494 -24.72 -35.47 2.08
N PHE A 495 -23.61 -35.77 1.40
CA PHE A 495 -23.32 -37.09 0.81
C PHE A 495 -22.06 -37.71 1.46
N ILE A 496 -21.81 -37.42 2.74
CA ILE A 496 -20.58 -37.85 3.43
C ILE A 496 -20.62 -39.36 3.65
N THR A 497 -19.61 -40.08 3.16
CA THR A 497 -19.50 -41.55 3.30
C THR A 497 -18.67 -41.99 4.51
N GLU A 498 -17.77 -41.13 4.97
CA GLU A 498 -16.87 -41.38 6.10
C GLU A 498 -16.65 -40.09 6.89
N LEU A 499 -16.74 -40.18 8.22
CA LEU A 499 -16.52 -39.07 9.12
C LEU A 499 -15.62 -39.52 10.28
N ASP A 500 -14.36 -39.12 10.22
CA ASP A 500 -13.39 -39.38 11.29
C ASP A 500 -13.34 -38.17 12.24
N VAL A 501 -13.77 -38.39 13.48
CA VAL A 501 -13.76 -37.42 14.59
C VAL A 501 -12.82 -37.83 15.73
N SER A 502 -11.89 -38.76 15.49
CA SER A 502 -11.00 -39.32 16.52
C SER A 502 -10.15 -38.26 17.24
N ASN A 503 -9.78 -37.17 16.56
CA ASN A 503 -9.04 -36.05 17.13
C ASN A 503 -9.93 -34.96 17.76
N CYS A 504 -11.26 -35.03 17.61
CA CYS A 504 -12.22 -34.06 18.13
C CYS A 504 -12.63 -34.40 19.58
N THR A 505 -11.65 -34.54 20.48
CA THR A 505 -11.86 -35.11 21.83
C THR A 505 -12.77 -34.29 22.75
N ILE A 506 -12.98 -33.01 22.45
CA ILE A 506 -13.86 -32.11 23.22
C ILE A 506 -15.25 -31.93 22.59
N LEU A 507 -15.54 -32.63 21.49
CA LEU A 507 -16.79 -32.54 20.73
C LEU A 507 -17.99 -32.72 21.66
N TYR A 508 -18.86 -31.71 21.67
CA TYR A 508 -20.05 -31.63 22.51
C TYR A 508 -21.31 -32.01 21.74
N ASN A 509 -21.42 -31.56 20.49
CA ASN A 509 -22.58 -31.79 19.63
C ASN A 509 -22.16 -32.29 18.24
N LEU A 510 -22.64 -33.49 17.88
CA LEU A 510 -22.49 -34.05 16.55
C LEU A 510 -23.85 -34.29 15.89
N THR A 511 -24.11 -33.57 14.80
CA THR A 511 -25.29 -33.74 13.94
C THR A 511 -24.83 -34.10 12.52
N CYS A 512 -25.03 -35.36 12.12
CA CYS A 512 -24.59 -35.90 10.83
C CYS A 512 -25.66 -36.77 10.15
N ASN A 513 -26.94 -36.60 10.53
CA ASN A 513 -28.07 -37.32 9.92
C ASN A 513 -28.27 -36.99 8.43
N PHE A 514 -28.92 -37.88 7.68
CA PHE A 514 -29.07 -37.76 6.22
C PHE A 514 -27.72 -37.59 5.50
N ASN A 515 -26.85 -38.57 5.70
CA ASN A 515 -25.60 -38.75 4.98
C ASN A 515 -25.49 -40.22 4.53
N GLU A 516 -24.31 -40.64 4.06
CA GLU A 516 -24.03 -41.99 3.59
C GLU A 516 -22.99 -42.69 4.48
N ILE A 517 -22.90 -42.30 5.75
CA ILE A 517 -21.87 -42.79 6.68
C ILE A 517 -22.11 -44.27 7.00
N THR A 518 -21.06 -45.10 6.86
CA THR A 518 -21.13 -46.56 7.08
C THR A 518 -20.60 -47.02 8.43
N SER A 519 -19.68 -46.27 9.02
CA SER A 519 -19.17 -46.51 10.37
C SER A 519 -18.92 -45.19 11.07
N LEU A 520 -19.18 -45.16 12.37
CA LEU A 520 -18.91 -43.99 13.19
C LEU A 520 -18.27 -44.41 14.52
N ASP A 521 -17.01 -44.05 14.69
CA ASP A 521 -16.25 -44.28 15.92
C ASP A 521 -16.21 -42.99 16.74
N LEU A 522 -16.88 -43.02 17.89
CA LEU A 522 -16.99 -41.92 18.86
C LEU A 522 -16.27 -42.25 20.16
N SER A 523 -15.47 -43.32 20.22
CA SER A 523 -14.79 -43.81 21.44
C SER A 523 -13.84 -42.80 22.09
N ASN A 524 -13.37 -41.78 21.34
CA ASN A 524 -12.52 -40.70 21.85
C ASN A 524 -13.27 -39.39 22.16
N THR A 525 -14.60 -39.34 21.95
CA THR A 525 -15.41 -38.11 22.12
C THR A 525 -16.00 -38.03 23.53
N ASN A 526 -15.14 -37.86 24.52
CA ASN A 526 -15.49 -38.03 25.95
C ASN A 526 -16.40 -36.90 26.51
N ASN A 527 -16.72 -35.88 25.71
CA ASN A 527 -17.56 -34.75 26.10
C ASN A 527 -18.89 -34.64 25.30
N LEU A 528 -19.25 -35.67 24.53
CA LEU A 528 -20.45 -35.67 23.70
C LEU A 528 -21.75 -35.62 24.55
N HIS A 529 -22.63 -34.66 24.25
CA HIS A 529 -23.94 -34.46 24.88
C HIS A 529 -25.11 -34.50 23.88
N VAL A 530 -24.82 -34.39 22.59
CA VAL A 530 -25.80 -34.53 21.51
C VAL A 530 -25.20 -35.36 20.38
N LEU A 531 -25.91 -36.41 19.98
CA LEU A 531 -25.61 -37.23 18.81
C LEU A 531 -26.89 -37.43 17.98
N VAL A 532 -26.86 -36.92 16.76
CA VAL A 532 -27.93 -37.06 15.78
C VAL A 532 -27.36 -37.63 14.49
N CYS A 533 -27.45 -38.94 14.30
CA CYS A 533 -26.89 -39.66 13.14
C CYS A 533 -27.91 -40.59 12.44
N PHE A 534 -29.21 -40.35 12.65
CA PHE A 534 -30.29 -41.10 11.98
C PHE A 534 -30.28 -40.93 10.45
N ASN A 535 -30.90 -41.84 9.70
CA ASN A 535 -30.88 -41.86 8.22
C ASN A 535 -29.44 -41.79 7.65
N ASN A 536 -28.60 -42.74 8.06
CA ASN A 536 -27.29 -43.01 7.46
C ASN A 536 -27.26 -44.46 6.95
N GLN A 537 -26.07 -44.96 6.61
CA GLN A 537 -25.83 -46.35 6.22
C GLN A 537 -25.04 -47.11 7.29
N LEU A 538 -25.16 -46.72 8.57
CA LEU A 538 -24.30 -47.23 9.64
C LEU A 538 -24.45 -48.75 9.77
N GLU A 539 -23.31 -49.45 9.76
CA GLU A 539 -23.15 -50.85 10.10
C GLU A 539 -22.52 -51.01 11.49
N SER A 540 -21.75 -50.00 11.92
CA SER A 540 -21.13 -49.92 13.23
C SER A 540 -21.21 -48.51 13.82
N LEU A 541 -21.46 -48.46 15.13
CA LEU A 541 -21.41 -47.25 15.95
C LEU A 541 -20.71 -47.59 17.26
N ASP A 542 -19.58 -46.95 17.53
CA ASP A 542 -18.85 -47.08 18.79
C ASP A 542 -19.00 -45.84 19.66
N LEU A 543 -19.71 -45.98 20.77
CA LEU A 543 -19.95 -44.97 21.80
C LEU A 543 -19.31 -45.38 23.14
N SER A 544 -18.31 -46.28 23.16
CA SER A 544 -17.60 -46.67 24.39
C SER A 544 -16.58 -45.60 24.83
N ASN A 545 -17.06 -44.38 25.07
CA ASN A 545 -16.27 -43.17 25.33
C ASN A 545 -16.27 -42.73 26.81
N GLY A 546 -16.78 -43.58 27.71
CA GLY A 546 -16.85 -43.34 29.15
C GLY A 546 -17.87 -42.28 29.57
N ASN A 547 -18.74 -41.82 28.67
CA ASN A 547 -19.58 -40.66 28.90
C ASN A 547 -21.06 -40.84 28.57
N ASN A 548 -21.53 -42.07 28.27
CA ASN A 548 -22.91 -42.31 27.82
C ASN A 548 -23.99 -41.69 28.74
N THR A 549 -23.72 -41.58 30.04
CA THR A 549 -24.63 -40.94 31.02
C THR A 549 -24.82 -39.43 30.84
N LEU A 550 -23.94 -38.75 30.10
CA LEU A 550 -24.05 -37.32 29.75
C LEU A 550 -24.92 -37.08 28.52
N LEU A 551 -25.24 -38.12 27.75
CA LEU A 551 -26.02 -38.07 26.52
C LEU A 551 -27.49 -38.43 26.82
N PRO A 552 -28.39 -37.45 27.00
CA PRO A 552 -29.79 -37.72 27.34
C PRO A 552 -30.56 -38.33 26.15
N ASP A 553 -31.65 -39.04 26.43
CA ASP A 553 -32.50 -39.71 25.43
C ASP A 553 -33.00 -38.78 24.30
N ASN A 554 -33.26 -37.50 24.62
CA ASN A 554 -33.68 -36.51 23.62
C ASN A 554 -32.52 -35.99 22.74
N GLY A 555 -31.28 -36.17 23.21
CA GLY A 555 -30.03 -35.84 22.55
C GLY A 555 -29.39 -37.02 21.80
N PHE A 556 -29.95 -38.22 21.88
CA PHE A 556 -29.47 -39.42 21.18
C PHE A 556 -30.46 -39.87 20.11
N ARG A 557 -30.10 -39.78 18.82
CA ARG A 557 -30.97 -40.13 17.70
C ARG A 557 -30.21 -40.90 16.62
N VAL A 558 -30.47 -42.20 16.53
CA VAL A 558 -29.69 -43.14 15.68
C VAL A 558 -30.56 -44.03 14.79
N TYR A 559 -31.88 -43.83 14.80
CA TYR A 559 -32.86 -44.63 14.03
C TYR A 559 -32.69 -44.54 12.51
N ASN A 560 -33.40 -45.37 11.77
CA ASN A 560 -33.28 -45.53 10.32
C ASN A 560 -31.83 -45.78 9.85
N ASN A 561 -31.08 -46.58 10.60
CA ASN A 561 -29.81 -47.16 10.16
C ASN A 561 -30.00 -48.67 10.02
N ILE A 562 -30.54 -49.09 8.86
CA ILE A 562 -31.09 -50.44 8.68
C ILE A 562 -30.08 -51.57 8.94
N ASN A 563 -28.78 -51.31 8.71
CA ASN A 563 -27.71 -52.28 8.92
C ASN A 563 -27.08 -52.20 10.33
N LEU A 564 -27.44 -51.21 11.14
CA LEU A 564 -26.90 -51.03 12.48
C LEU A 564 -27.60 -52.00 13.44
N THR A 565 -27.02 -53.18 13.64
CA THR A 565 -27.60 -54.19 14.55
C THR A 565 -27.07 -54.07 15.97
N CYS A 566 -25.86 -53.56 16.15
CA CYS A 566 -25.22 -53.40 17.44
C CYS A 566 -24.60 -52.02 17.60
N ILE A 567 -24.86 -51.39 18.75
CA ILE A 567 -24.26 -50.11 19.15
C ILE A 567 -23.34 -50.42 20.33
N LYS A 568 -22.05 -50.16 20.17
CA LYS A 568 -21.07 -50.40 21.23
C LYS A 568 -21.12 -49.26 22.25
N VAL A 569 -21.27 -49.58 23.54
CA VAL A 569 -21.54 -48.62 24.62
C VAL A 569 -20.72 -48.94 25.87
N ASP A 570 -20.70 -48.02 26.85
CA ASP A 570 -20.01 -48.19 28.13
C ASP A 570 -20.73 -49.18 29.07
N ASP A 571 -22.06 -49.09 29.13
CA ASP A 571 -22.94 -49.93 29.96
C ASP A 571 -24.22 -50.23 29.17
N ALA A 572 -24.38 -51.48 28.72
CA ALA A 572 -25.50 -51.91 27.90
C ALA A 572 -26.83 -51.87 28.67
N ALA A 573 -26.83 -52.17 29.97
CA ALA A 573 -28.04 -52.18 30.80
C ALA A 573 -28.56 -50.75 31.04
N TRP A 574 -27.65 -49.82 31.32
CA TRP A 574 -27.98 -48.40 31.43
C TRP A 574 -28.50 -47.85 30.10
N SER A 575 -27.79 -48.12 28.99
CA SER A 575 -28.16 -47.63 27.65
C SER A 575 -29.54 -48.14 27.24
N THR A 576 -29.83 -49.42 27.43
CA THR A 576 -31.14 -50.03 27.14
C THR A 576 -32.28 -49.39 27.95
N SER A 577 -32.00 -48.95 29.17
CA SER A 577 -33.01 -48.36 30.07
C SER A 577 -33.24 -46.87 29.81
N ASN A 578 -32.26 -46.16 29.26
CA ASN A 578 -32.29 -44.70 29.15
C ASN A 578 -32.45 -44.21 27.71
N TRP A 579 -31.99 -44.96 26.70
CA TRP A 579 -32.12 -44.60 25.29
C TRP A 579 -33.24 -45.41 24.63
N THR A 580 -34.46 -44.91 24.74
CA THR A 580 -35.67 -45.67 24.40
C THR A 580 -36.53 -45.02 23.32
N THR A 581 -36.33 -43.73 23.03
CA THR A 581 -37.27 -42.98 22.16
C THR A 581 -36.85 -42.92 20.69
N HIS A 582 -35.56 -42.84 20.39
CA HIS A 582 -35.07 -42.53 19.02
C HIS A 582 -34.01 -43.54 18.52
N VAL A 583 -34.27 -44.81 18.79
CA VAL A 583 -33.48 -45.98 18.40
C VAL A 583 -34.39 -46.97 17.65
N ASP A 584 -33.85 -47.71 16.69
CA ASP A 584 -34.62 -48.75 16.00
C ASP A 584 -34.80 -49.97 16.91
N SER A 585 -35.92 -50.68 16.76
CA SER A 585 -36.25 -51.81 17.64
C SER A 585 -35.32 -53.02 17.51
N TRP A 586 -34.49 -53.08 16.46
CA TRP A 586 -33.49 -54.13 16.25
C TRP A 586 -32.08 -53.74 16.71
N ASN A 587 -31.86 -52.48 17.12
CA ASN A 587 -30.57 -52.09 17.68
C ASN A 587 -30.37 -52.78 19.03
N ILE A 588 -29.20 -53.37 19.24
CA ILE A 588 -28.79 -53.95 20.53
C ILE A 588 -27.64 -53.11 21.08
N PHE A 589 -27.71 -52.74 22.35
CA PHE A 589 -26.58 -52.15 23.07
C PHE A 589 -25.67 -53.24 23.63
N SER A 590 -24.35 -53.09 23.47
CA SER A 590 -23.36 -54.06 23.96
C SER A 590 -22.03 -53.39 24.30
N GLU A 591 -21.30 -53.90 25.28
CA GLU A 591 -19.94 -53.43 25.59
C GLU A 591 -18.89 -53.98 24.61
N THR A 592 -19.23 -54.99 23.79
CA THR A 592 -18.26 -55.71 22.96
C THR A 592 -18.66 -55.94 21.51
N CYS A 593 -19.90 -55.63 21.11
CA CYS A 593 -20.49 -55.85 19.77
C CYS A 593 -19.76 -56.94 18.95
N GLY A 594 -20.11 -58.21 19.21
CA GLY A 594 -19.39 -59.36 18.66
C GLY A 594 -19.22 -59.29 17.13
N ALA A 595 -18.05 -59.70 16.64
CA ALA A 595 -17.82 -59.88 15.22
C ALA A 595 -18.86 -60.87 14.65
N VAL A 596 -19.58 -60.45 13.60
CA VAL A 596 -20.62 -61.25 12.95
C VAL A 596 -20.06 -62.64 12.60
N VAL A 597 -20.50 -63.68 13.31
CA VAL A 597 -20.21 -65.06 12.94
C VAL A 597 -21.15 -65.44 11.79
N GLN A 598 -20.61 -65.48 10.57
CA GLN A 598 -21.28 -66.04 9.40
C GLN A 598 -21.59 -67.52 9.66
N TYR A 599 -22.84 -67.86 9.97
CA TYR A 599 -23.30 -69.24 9.95
C TYR A 599 -23.42 -69.71 8.49
N THR A 600 -22.45 -70.50 8.04
CA THR A 600 -22.58 -71.27 6.80
C THR A 600 -23.56 -72.42 7.05
N ILE A 601 -24.75 -72.34 6.45
CA ILE A 601 -25.69 -73.45 6.39
C ILE A 601 -25.07 -74.50 5.46
N SER A 602 -24.67 -75.64 6.01
CA SER A 602 -24.25 -76.81 5.24
C SER A 602 -25.48 -77.53 4.68
N SER A 603 -25.75 -77.37 3.38
CA SER A 603 -26.70 -78.21 2.67
C SER A 603 -26.03 -79.55 2.31
N SER A 604 -26.56 -80.65 2.85
CA SER A 604 -26.16 -82.02 2.56
C SER A 604 -26.64 -82.48 1.17
N SER A 605 -25.69 -82.94 0.36
CA SER A 605 -25.72 -84.06 -0.61
C SER A 605 -26.98 -84.36 -1.44
N SER A 606 -26.83 -84.34 -2.77
CA SER A 606 -26.85 -85.56 -3.62
C SER A 606 -26.36 -85.28 -5.05
N PRO A 607 -25.87 -86.30 -5.78
CA PRO A 607 -24.95 -86.13 -6.91
C PRO A 607 -25.60 -86.35 -8.27
N SER A 608 -25.14 -85.65 -9.31
CA SER A 608 -25.32 -86.10 -10.70
C SER A 608 -24.27 -85.54 -11.65
N ASN A 609 -23.35 -86.44 -12.03
CA ASN A 609 -22.95 -86.77 -13.40
C ASN A 609 -22.58 -85.64 -14.39
N GLY A 610 -21.27 -85.54 -14.67
CA GLY A 610 -20.65 -85.74 -15.98
C GLY A 610 -21.18 -84.97 -17.20
N GLY A 611 -20.32 -84.13 -17.79
CA GLY A 611 -20.51 -83.67 -19.17
C GLY A 611 -19.62 -82.50 -19.55
N SER A 612 -18.36 -82.79 -19.91
CA SER A 612 -17.45 -81.87 -20.60
C SER A 612 -17.86 -81.67 -22.06
N VAL A 613 -17.99 -80.42 -22.55
CA VAL A 613 -17.64 -80.05 -23.93
C VAL A 613 -17.12 -78.61 -23.99
N SER A 614 -15.94 -78.49 -24.56
CA SER A 614 -15.23 -77.30 -25.02
C SER A 614 -15.78 -76.72 -26.32
N GLY A 615 -15.67 -75.40 -26.47
CA GLY A 615 -15.06 -74.84 -27.69
C GLY A 615 -15.97 -74.15 -28.71
N ALA A 616 -15.65 -72.85 -28.88
CA ALA A 616 -15.57 -72.08 -30.12
C ALA A 616 -16.86 -71.70 -30.89
N GLY A 617 -16.90 -70.44 -31.31
CA GLY A 617 -17.74 -69.99 -32.42
C GLY A 617 -18.10 -68.51 -32.37
N SER A 618 -17.33 -67.69 -33.10
CA SER A 618 -17.63 -66.33 -33.51
C SER A 618 -19.04 -66.14 -34.11
N TYR A 619 -19.58 -64.93 -34.12
CA TYR A 619 -19.81 -64.13 -35.35
C TYR A 619 -20.32 -62.73 -35.01
N ASP A 620 -19.77 -61.79 -35.77
CA ASP A 620 -20.02 -60.36 -35.86
C ASP A 620 -21.21 -60.06 -36.80
N ASP A 621 -21.55 -58.77 -36.91
CA ASP A 621 -22.55 -58.09 -37.76
C ASP A 621 -23.94 -57.96 -37.12
N GLY A 622 -24.52 -56.79 -36.85
CA GLY A 622 -24.19 -55.42 -37.22
C GLY A 622 -25.51 -54.64 -37.39
N SER A 623 -25.36 -53.35 -37.64
CA SER A 623 -26.38 -52.36 -38.03
C SER A 623 -27.18 -51.61 -36.94
N SER A 624 -26.80 -50.33 -36.86
CA SER A 624 -27.46 -49.11 -36.41
C SER A 624 -28.94 -48.95 -36.79
N VAL A 625 -29.71 -48.18 -36.00
CA VAL A 625 -30.56 -47.05 -36.48
C VAL A 625 -30.81 -46.05 -35.32
N THR A 626 -30.48 -44.78 -35.60
CA THR A 626 -30.87 -43.47 -35.00
C THR A 626 -30.65 -43.18 -33.53
#